data_AF-A0A0J9WBP2-F1
#
_entry.id   AF-A0A0J9WBP2-F1
#
_cell.length_a   1.000
_cell.length_b   1.000
_cell.length_c   1.000
_cell.angle_alpha   90.00
_cell.angle_beta   90.00
_cell.angle_gamma   90.00
#
_symmetry.space_group_name_H-M   'P 1'
#
loop_
_entity.id
_entity.type
_entity.pdbx_description
1 polymer ?
#
loop_
_entity_poly.entity_id
_entity_poly.type
_entity_poly.pdbx_seq_one_letter_code
_entity_poly.pdbx_strand_id
1 'polypeptide(L)'
;MAAVGDDIPLSEGGELLLECLTSSDTDPLWVLVWGGTNVLAQVLHRIRHRSDAAELRSKLRVYTISDQDDSGSWIRQQWPDIFYICSIHGWNQYSNATWPGISANVDEGGPDPCKVTLDWVKENVQLGPLGAVYPKPAYIIEGDTPTFLYLMQNGLNVPEEPSYGSWGGRYIPTNVSDKGLPNRGHFCDTTDTVIGLNGQKFSTSKATIWRWRNAFQNDFAARIQWTLTSDFSKVNHPPVVVVNGDIGYKPYYLEVDAGSTITIDASETYDPDGDKLSFKWFQYREPSSTQTFHDSDVSDLEVNVLEGSDGSKAEIIVAPPEKSCVVVRDQTSLQRGLLLHLILEVTDAGTPPLTSYRRILIQPINRQCKGAGTVR
;
A
#
# COMPACT_ATOMS: atom_id res chain seq x y z
N MET A 1 22.05 -2.94 -22.93
CA MET A 1 22.47 -2.07 -21.82
C MET A 1 23.82 -1.42 -22.09
N ALA A 2 23.84 -0.10 -22.28
CA ALA A 2 25.07 0.68 -22.48
C ALA A 2 25.71 1.14 -21.15
N ALA A 3 24.94 1.17 -20.06
CA ALA A 3 25.37 1.67 -18.76
C ALA A 3 25.82 0.57 -17.78
N VAL A 4 25.83 -0.70 -18.21
CA VAL A 4 26.17 -1.84 -17.37
C VAL A 4 27.31 -2.65 -17.99
N GLY A 5 28.38 -2.87 -17.24
CA GLY A 5 29.58 -3.57 -17.74
C GLY A 5 30.73 -3.63 -16.74
N ASP A 6 31.69 -4.52 -17.01
CA ASP A 6 32.88 -4.71 -16.15
C ASP A 6 33.84 -3.53 -16.19
N ASP A 7 33.98 -2.92 -17.36
CA ASP A 7 34.84 -1.76 -17.59
C ASP A 7 34.13 -0.43 -17.25
N ILE A 8 32.88 -0.48 -16.76
CA ILE A 8 32.12 0.71 -16.38
C ILE A 8 32.28 0.93 -14.87
N PRO A 9 32.85 2.07 -14.42
CA PRO A 9 32.94 2.38 -13.00
C PRO A 9 31.55 2.62 -12.39
N LEU A 10 31.41 2.42 -11.07
CA LEU A 10 30.21 2.88 -10.38
C LEU A 10 30.20 4.41 -10.38
N SER A 11 29.01 5.00 -10.53
CA SER A 11 28.82 6.42 -10.22
C SER A 11 28.86 6.63 -8.70
N GLU A 12 28.92 7.89 -8.25
CA GLU A 12 28.84 8.21 -6.81
C GLU A 12 27.57 7.62 -6.16
N GLY A 13 26.43 7.65 -6.86
CA GLY A 13 25.20 7.00 -6.40
C GLY A 13 25.28 5.47 -6.37
N GLY A 14 26.04 4.87 -7.29
CA GLY A 14 26.30 3.43 -7.29
C GLY A 14 27.21 2.99 -6.14
N GLU A 15 28.26 3.76 -5.85
CA GLU A 15 29.13 3.51 -4.70
C GLU A 15 28.36 3.64 -3.38
N LEU A 16 27.54 4.69 -3.23
CA LEU A 16 26.67 4.85 -2.05
C LEU A 16 25.68 3.69 -1.90
N LEU A 17 25.05 3.26 -3.00
CA LEU A 17 24.13 2.11 -2.96
C LEU A 17 24.86 0.82 -2.55
N LEU A 18 26.07 0.60 -3.06
CA LEU A 18 26.90 -0.55 -2.67
C LEU A 18 27.29 -0.49 -1.19
N GLU A 19 27.66 0.69 -0.69
CA GLU A 19 27.96 0.91 0.73
C GLU A 19 26.75 0.57 1.60
N CYS A 20 25.57 1.13 1.30
CA CYS A 20 24.34 0.83 2.03
C CYS A 20 24.02 -0.67 2.01
N LEU A 21 24.15 -1.33 0.86
CA LEU A 21 23.86 -2.75 0.69
C LEU A 21 24.82 -3.66 1.48
N THR A 22 26.09 -3.27 1.56
CA THR A 22 27.14 -4.02 2.27
C THR A 22 27.29 -3.64 3.74
N SER A 23 26.53 -2.65 4.20
CA SER A 23 26.46 -2.29 5.62
C SER A 23 25.99 -3.47 6.48
N SER A 24 26.35 -3.43 7.77
CA SER A 24 25.93 -4.42 8.76
C SER A 24 24.44 -4.31 9.13
N ASP A 25 23.71 -3.36 8.56
CA ASP A 25 22.29 -3.22 8.80
C ASP A 25 21.53 -4.46 8.27
N THR A 26 20.59 -4.91 9.09
CA THR A 26 19.69 -6.03 8.80
C THR A 26 18.36 -5.58 8.27
N ASP A 27 18.05 -4.28 8.37
CA ASP A 27 16.82 -3.71 7.89
C ASP A 27 16.74 -3.76 6.36
N PRO A 28 15.51 -3.80 5.82
CA PRO A 28 15.27 -3.67 4.41
C PRO A 28 15.85 -2.42 3.76
N LEU A 29 16.62 -2.59 2.68
CA LEU A 29 17.02 -1.47 1.84
C LEU A 29 16.00 -1.27 0.72
N TRP A 30 15.15 -0.25 0.89
CA TRP A 30 14.23 0.21 -0.13
C TRP A 30 14.93 1.10 -1.15
N VAL A 31 14.89 0.70 -2.42
CA VAL A 31 15.39 1.47 -3.57
C VAL A 31 14.19 1.95 -4.37
N LEU A 32 13.85 3.23 -4.22
CA LEU A 32 12.75 3.88 -4.92
C LEU A 32 13.28 4.43 -6.25
N VAL A 33 12.68 4.00 -7.37
CA VAL A 33 13.19 4.31 -8.70
C VAL A 33 12.15 5.09 -9.49
N TRP A 34 12.45 6.37 -9.71
CA TRP A 34 11.57 7.32 -10.40
C TRP A 34 11.84 7.40 -11.91
N GLY A 35 12.98 6.88 -12.35
CA GLY A 35 13.37 6.84 -13.76
C GLY A 35 13.93 5.47 -14.15
N GLY A 36 15.17 5.45 -14.63
CA GLY A 36 15.88 4.22 -14.97
C GLY A 36 16.46 3.47 -13.75
N THR A 37 16.66 2.17 -13.88
CA THR A 37 17.28 1.33 -12.83
C THR A 37 18.77 1.09 -13.05
N ASN A 38 19.39 1.80 -14.00
CA ASN A 38 20.78 1.58 -14.40
C ASN A 38 21.80 1.64 -13.24
N VAL A 39 21.61 2.51 -12.24
CA VAL A 39 22.47 2.57 -11.04
C VAL A 39 22.39 1.27 -10.25
N LEU A 40 21.17 0.79 -9.98
CA LEU A 40 20.94 -0.49 -9.31
C LEU A 40 21.49 -1.65 -10.14
N ALA A 41 21.22 -1.66 -11.45
CA ALA A 41 21.70 -2.68 -12.36
C ALA A 41 23.24 -2.78 -12.35
N GLN A 42 23.93 -1.64 -12.34
CA GLN A 42 25.38 -1.61 -12.33
C GLN A 42 25.97 -2.07 -10.98
N VAL A 43 25.32 -1.76 -9.84
CA VAL A 43 25.71 -2.30 -8.53
C VAL A 43 25.50 -3.82 -8.48
N LEU A 44 24.33 -4.30 -8.92
CA LEU A 44 24.04 -5.74 -8.99
C LEU A 44 25.03 -6.48 -9.90
N HIS A 45 25.37 -5.88 -11.04
CA HIS A 45 26.40 -6.38 -11.95
C HIS A 45 27.77 -6.43 -11.27
N ARG A 46 28.16 -5.39 -10.52
CA ARG A 46 29.44 -5.34 -9.80
C ARG A 46 29.56 -6.44 -8.74
N ILE A 47 28.49 -6.74 -8.02
CA ILE A 47 28.52 -7.75 -6.94
C ILE A 47 28.32 -9.19 -7.43
N ARG A 48 27.96 -9.41 -8.71
CA ARG A 48 27.44 -10.70 -9.21
C ARG A 48 28.33 -11.93 -8.98
N HIS A 49 29.64 -11.75 -8.85
CA HIS A 49 30.61 -12.83 -8.63
C HIS A 49 31.07 -12.97 -7.18
N ARG A 50 30.55 -12.13 -6.27
CA ARG A 50 30.85 -12.27 -4.83
C ARG A 50 30.14 -13.50 -4.27
N SER A 51 30.75 -14.12 -3.26
CA SER A 51 30.16 -15.27 -2.57
C SER A 51 28.89 -14.92 -1.78
N ASP A 52 28.75 -13.67 -1.34
CA ASP A 52 27.62 -13.14 -0.57
C ASP A 52 26.55 -12.45 -1.44
N ALA A 53 26.68 -12.48 -2.78
CA ALA A 53 25.82 -11.71 -3.67
C ALA A 53 24.31 -12.01 -3.49
N ALA A 54 23.94 -13.26 -3.22
CA ALA A 54 22.55 -13.64 -2.98
C ALA A 54 22.01 -13.09 -1.64
N GLU A 55 22.84 -13.08 -0.61
CA GLU A 55 22.50 -12.48 0.69
C GLU A 55 22.29 -10.98 0.55
N LEU A 56 23.20 -10.28 -0.13
CA LEU A 56 23.09 -8.85 -0.42
C LEU A 56 21.79 -8.55 -1.19
N ARG A 57 21.48 -9.31 -2.25
CA ARG A 57 20.22 -9.12 -2.99
C ARG A 57 18.97 -9.35 -2.13
N SER A 58 19.02 -10.29 -1.18
CA SER A 58 17.89 -10.58 -0.31
C SER A 58 17.49 -9.41 0.62
N LYS A 59 18.38 -8.42 0.79
CA LYS A 59 18.12 -7.17 1.52
C LYS A 59 17.33 -6.14 0.69
N LEU A 60 17.34 -6.26 -0.64
CA LEU A 60 16.77 -5.26 -1.53
C LEU A 60 15.26 -5.37 -1.66
N ARG A 61 14.60 -4.22 -1.53
CA ARG A 61 13.21 -3.99 -1.90
C ARG A 61 13.21 -2.88 -2.94
N VAL A 62 12.72 -3.16 -4.14
CA VAL A 62 12.77 -2.20 -5.24
C VAL A 62 11.34 -1.84 -5.59
N TYR A 63 11.06 -0.55 -5.73
CA TYR A 63 9.79 -0.08 -6.27
C TYR A 63 10.06 0.96 -7.36
N THR A 64 9.68 0.61 -8.58
CA THR A 64 9.88 1.44 -9.76
C THR A 64 8.57 1.99 -10.33
N ILE A 65 8.65 3.19 -10.89
CA ILE A 65 7.56 3.81 -11.65
C ILE A 65 7.66 3.32 -13.10
N SER A 66 7.08 2.14 -13.32
CA SER A 66 7.31 1.32 -14.52
C SER A 66 8.81 1.00 -14.70
N ASP A 67 9.19 0.36 -15.82
CA ASP A 67 10.59 0.26 -16.25
C ASP A 67 10.84 1.34 -17.32
N GLN A 68 11.62 2.38 -17.02
CA GLN A 68 11.88 3.51 -17.94
C GLN A 68 13.24 3.43 -18.66
N ASP A 69 13.98 2.33 -18.47
CA ASP A 69 15.16 1.97 -19.25
C ASP A 69 15.20 0.45 -19.51
N ASP A 70 16.21 -0.03 -20.26
CA ASP A 70 16.34 -1.45 -20.58
C ASP A 70 16.80 -2.32 -19.39
N SER A 71 17.31 -1.68 -18.33
CA SER A 71 17.95 -2.37 -17.21
C SER A 71 16.97 -2.95 -16.19
N GLY A 72 15.75 -2.40 -16.07
CA GLY A 72 14.73 -2.94 -15.15
C GLY A 72 14.27 -4.34 -15.57
N SER A 73 13.98 -4.49 -16.87
CA SER A 73 13.65 -5.80 -17.46
C SER A 73 14.81 -6.80 -17.36
N TRP A 74 16.05 -6.32 -17.41
CA TRP A 74 17.24 -7.16 -17.28
C TRP A 74 17.44 -7.64 -15.83
N ILE A 75 17.35 -6.74 -14.84
CA ILE A 75 17.41 -7.09 -13.41
C ILE A 75 16.39 -8.19 -13.11
N ARG A 76 15.14 -8.00 -13.54
CA ARG A 76 14.07 -8.97 -13.33
C ARG A 76 14.36 -10.34 -13.98
N GLN A 77 15.06 -10.38 -15.10
CA GLN A 77 15.43 -11.66 -15.72
C GLN A 77 16.63 -12.33 -15.03
N GLN A 78 17.61 -11.57 -14.58
CA GLN A 78 18.83 -12.11 -13.98
C GLN A 78 18.65 -12.51 -12.51
N TRP A 79 17.83 -11.76 -11.76
CA TRP A 79 17.65 -11.93 -10.32
C TRP A 79 16.17 -11.90 -9.94
N PRO A 80 15.40 -12.93 -10.34
CA PRO A 80 13.97 -13.03 -10.04
C PRO A 80 13.67 -13.19 -8.54
N ASP A 81 14.70 -13.38 -7.71
CA ASP A 81 14.65 -13.43 -6.25
C ASP A 81 14.50 -12.05 -5.58
N ILE A 82 14.80 -10.95 -6.27
CA ILE A 82 14.69 -9.59 -5.73
C ILE A 82 13.21 -9.23 -5.53
N PHE A 83 12.86 -8.71 -4.35
CA PHE A 83 11.56 -8.08 -4.13
C PHE A 83 11.45 -6.82 -5.00
N TYR A 84 10.60 -6.86 -6.03
CA TYR A 84 10.54 -5.82 -7.06
C TYR A 84 9.11 -5.50 -7.46
N ILE A 85 8.65 -4.29 -7.14
CA ILE A 85 7.33 -3.77 -7.54
C ILE A 85 7.51 -2.93 -8.81
N CYS A 86 6.76 -3.26 -9.87
CA CYS A 86 6.76 -2.49 -11.12
C CYS A 86 5.48 -2.66 -11.92
N SER A 87 4.98 -1.55 -12.47
CA SER A 87 3.93 -1.54 -13.49
C SER A 87 4.50 -1.99 -14.84
N ILE A 88 4.21 -3.22 -15.26
CA ILE A 88 4.71 -3.80 -16.52
C ILE A 88 3.68 -3.59 -17.63
N HIS A 89 4.07 -2.85 -18.66
CA HIS A 89 3.26 -2.60 -19.85
C HIS A 89 4.15 -2.41 -21.08
N GLY A 90 3.55 -2.33 -22.28
CA GLY A 90 4.29 -1.96 -23.50
C GLY A 90 4.96 -0.59 -23.35
N TRP A 91 6.09 -0.37 -24.03
CA TRP A 91 6.84 0.89 -23.94
C TRP A 91 5.94 2.12 -24.16
N ASN A 92 6.03 3.10 -23.27
CA ASN A 92 5.20 4.32 -23.23
C ASN A 92 3.67 4.11 -23.11
N GLN A 93 3.18 2.90 -22.84
CA GLN A 93 1.76 2.64 -22.57
C GLN A 93 1.38 2.91 -21.10
N TYR A 94 1.78 4.08 -20.57
CA TYR A 94 1.63 4.44 -19.16
C TYR A 94 0.19 4.49 -18.67
N SER A 95 -0.79 4.62 -19.58
CA SER A 95 -2.22 4.49 -19.25
C SER A 95 -2.57 3.15 -18.61
N ASN A 96 -1.76 2.11 -18.81
CA ASN A 96 -1.98 0.79 -18.22
C ASN A 96 -1.46 0.70 -16.78
N ALA A 97 -0.50 1.55 -16.40
CA ALA A 97 0.18 1.52 -15.11
C ALA A 97 -0.71 1.95 -13.92
N THR A 98 -0.32 1.57 -12.70
CA THR A 98 -1.02 1.96 -11.47
C THR A 98 -0.77 3.43 -11.10
N TRP A 99 0.48 3.89 -11.21
CA TRP A 99 0.94 5.19 -10.71
C TRP A 99 0.20 6.44 -11.23
N PRO A 100 -0.40 6.49 -12.44
CA PRO A 100 -1.20 7.65 -12.85
C PRO A 100 -2.38 7.95 -11.91
N GLY A 101 -2.81 6.99 -11.09
CA GLY A 101 -3.81 7.22 -10.04
C GLY A 101 -3.43 8.34 -9.06
N ILE A 102 -2.16 8.70 -8.94
CA ILE A 102 -1.71 9.79 -8.07
C ILE A 102 -2.41 11.12 -8.40
N SER A 103 -2.47 11.50 -9.69
CA SER A 103 -2.97 12.81 -10.10
C SER A 103 -3.45 12.93 -11.54
N ALA A 104 -3.32 11.89 -12.37
CA ALA A 104 -3.79 11.94 -13.75
C ALA A 104 -5.33 11.99 -13.81
N ASN A 105 -5.86 12.50 -14.92
CA ASN A 105 -7.28 12.41 -15.24
C ASN A 105 -7.62 10.99 -15.70
N VAL A 106 -7.80 10.09 -14.74
CA VAL A 106 -8.20 8.69 -14.91
C VAL A 106 -9.49 8.45 -14.14
N ASP A 107 -10.26 7.44 -14.56
CA ASP A 107 -11.49 7.04 -13.88
C ASP A 107 -12.44 8.22 -13.64
N GLU A 108 -12.89 8.87 -14.73
CA GLU A 108 -13.65 10.13 -14.67
C GLU A 108 -14.85 10.07 -13.70
N GLY A 109 -14.85 10.96 -12.71
CA GLY A 109 -15.84 10.99 -11.62
C GLY A 109 -15.54 10.02 -10.45
N GLY A 110 -14.45 9.26 -10.53
CA GLY A 110 -13.90 8.43 -9.47
C GLY A 110 -13.29 9.28 -8.35
N PRO A 111 -12.06 9.79 -8.53
CA PRO A 111 -11.38 10.61 -7.53
C PRO A 111 -11.76 12.10 -7.59
N ASP A 112 -11.48 12.82 -6.51
CA ASP A 112 -11.59 14.28 -6.45
C ASP A 112 -10.53 14.93 -7.37
N PRO A 113 -10.93 15.75 -8.36
CA PRO A 113 -9.99 16.46 -9.21
C PRO A 113 -9.48 17.76 -8.58
N CYS A 114 -10.16 18.31 -7.57
CA CYS A 114 -9.87 19.65 -7.05
C CYS A 114 -8.50 19.73 -6.37
N LYS A 115 -8.06 18.65 -5.70
CA LYS A 115 -6.79 18.58 -4.96
C LYS A 115 -5.56 18.30 -5.82
N VAL A 116 -5.70 18.29 -7.14
CA VAL A 116 -4.60 18.12 -8.10
C VAL A 116 -4.62 19.21 -9.17
N THR A 117 -5.28 20.34 -8.87
CA THR A 117 -5.26 21.53 -9.72
C THR A 117 -4.01 22.37 -9.45
N LEU A 118 -3.62 23.20 -10.43
CA LEU A 118 -2.52 24.15 -10.26
C LEU A 118 -2.80 25.16 -9.15
N ASP A 119 -4.06 25.59 -8.99
CA ASP A 119 -4.45 26.52 -7.94
C ASP A 119 -4.33 25.85 -6.56
N TRP A 120 -4.80 24.61 -6.42
CA TRP A 120 -4.62 23.86 -5.17
C TRP A 120 -3.15 23.69 -4.80
N VAL A 121 -2.29 23.30 -5.76
CA VAL A 121 -0.85 23.16 -5.55
C VAL A 121 -0.22 24.50 -5.13
N LYS A 122 -0.60 25.59 -5.80
CA LYS A 122 -0.09 26.92 -5.47
C LYS A 122 -0.48 27.35 -4.05
N GLU A 123 -1.71 27.08 -3.66
CA GLU A 123 -2.28 27.51 -2.38
C GLU A 123 -1.83 26.64 -1.20
N ASN A 124 -1.56 25.35 -1.43
CA ASN A 124 -1.33 24.38 -0.35
C ASN A 124 0.09 23.80 -0.31
N VAL A 125 0.81 23.81 -1.44
CA VAL A 125 2.13 23.18 -1.57
C VAL A 125 3.23 24.18 -1.84
N GLN A 126 3.02 25.15 -2.73
CA GLN A 126 4.05 26.13 -3.13
C GLN A 126 4.20 27.27 -2.12
N LEU A 127 4.31 26.93 -0.84
CA LEU A 127 4.47 27.84 0.28
C LEU A 127 5.85 27.73 0.92
N GLY A 128 6.39 28.86 1.38
CA GLY A 128 7.68 28.91 2.08
C GLY A 128 8.88 28.48 1.23
N PRO A 129 10.05 28.23 1.85
CA PRO A 129 11.28 27.91 1.14
C PRO A 129 11.23 26.61 0.34
N LEU A 130 10.61 25.55 0.87
CA LEU A 130 10.48 24.27 0.15
C LEU A 130 9.45 24.36 -0.98
N GLY A 131 8.31 25.00 -0.74
CA GLY A 131 7.30 25.18 -1.78
C GLY A 131 7.76 26.09 -2.92
N ALA A 132 8.67 27.04 -2.66
CA ALA A 132 9.23 27.91 -3.69
C ALA A 132 10.05 27.16 -4.76
N VAL A 133 10.59 25.98 -4.43
CA VAL A 133 11.32 25.12 -5.38
C VAL A 133 10.46 23.98 -5.94
N TYR A 134 9.21 23.86 -5.50
CA TYR A 134 8.26 22.89 -6.05
C TYR A 134 7.81 23.36 -7.46
N PRO A 135 8.14 22.64 -8.54
CA PRO A 135 7.96 23.13 -9.89
C PRO A 135 6.50 23.05 -10.36
N LYS A 136 6.18 23.76 -11.43
CA LYS A 136 4.93 23.53 -12.16
C LYS A 136 4.99 22.16 -12.86
N PRO A 137 3.91 21.36 -12.83
CA PRO A 137 3.89 20.06 -13.50
C PRO A 137 4.01 20.23 -15.02
N ALA A 138 4.85 19.42 -15.65
CA ALA A 138 4.98 19.35 -17.11
C ALA A 138 3.91 18.44 -17.73
N TYR A 139 3.46 17.41 -17.00
CA TYR A 139 2.43 16.46 -17.41
C TYR A 139 1.40 16.31 -16.29
N ILE A 140 1.66 15.42 -15.33
CA ILE A 140 0.86 15.27 -14.11
C ILE A 140 1.70 15.69 -12.90
N ILE A 141 1.04 15.82 -11.74
CA ILE A 141 1.70 16.13 -10.48
C ILE A 141 2.28 14.84 -9.91
N GLU A 142 3.58 14.82 -9.63
CA GLU A 142 4.21 13.78 -8.79
C GLU A 142 3.96 12.33 -9.25
N GLY A 143 4.19 12.06 -10.54
CA GLY A 143 4.04 10.70 -11.09
C GLY A 143 4.78 9.62 -10.30
N ASP A 144 5.88 10.00 -9.62
CA ASP A 144 6.76 9.08 -8.93
C ASP A 144 6.53 8.93 -7.42
N THR A 145 5.76 9.84 -6.84
CA THR A 145 5.44 9.87 -5.40
C THR A 145 4.79 8.59 -4.85
N PRO A 146 4.04 7.77 -5.62
CA PRO A 146 3.57 6.47 -5.12
C PRO A 146 4.66 5.59 -4.50
N THR A 147 5.90 5.65 -5.01
CA THR A 147 7.04 4.90 -4.43
C THR A 147 7.33 5.28 -2.98
N PHE A 148 7.20 6.56 -2.65
CA PHE A 148 7.40 7.07 -1.29
C PHE A 148 6.16 6.86 -0.42
N LEU A 149 4.97 7.15 -0.94
CA LEU A 149 3.71 6.96 -0.19
C LEU A 149 3.45 5.51 0.20
N TYR A 150 4.03 4.55 -0.52
CA TYR A 150 4.02 3.14 -0.15
C TYR A 150 4.67 2.85 1.22
N LEU A 151 5.67 3.64 1.59
CA LEU A 151 6.43 3.50 2.84
C LEU A 151 5.87 4.37 3.98
N MET A 152 4.94 5.28 3.69
CA MET A 152 4.37 6.17 4.69
C MET A 152 3.60 5.42 5.77
N GLN A 153 4.08 5.51 7.01
CA GLN A 153 3.51 4.84 8.18
C GLN A 153 2.26 5.57 8.67
N ASN A 154 1.12 5.28 8.03
CA ASN A 154 -0.18 5.83 8.38
C ASN A 154 -1.14 4.76 8.96
N GLY A 155 -0.65 3.53 9.15
CA GLY A 155 -1.40 2.40 9.68
C GLY A 155 -2.19 1.57 8.65
N LEU A 156 -2.13 1.95 7.37
CA LEU A 156 -2.70 1.19 6.26
C LEU A 156 -1.69 0.21 5.64
N ASN A 157 -0.44 0.66 5.51
CA ASN A 157 0.60 0.00 4.73
C ASN A 157 1.36 -1.07 5.54
N VAL A 158 1.72 -2.16 4.85
CA VAL A 158 2.69 -3.15 5.33
C VAL A 158 3.69 -3.31 4.19
N PRO A 159 4.85 -2.63 4.21
CA PRO A 159 5.72 -2.56 3.03
C PRO A 159 6.19 -3.92 2.48
N GLU A 160 6.36 -4.91 3.34
CA GLU A 160 6.74 -6.28 2.93
C GLU A 160 5.57 -7.09 2.33
N GLU A 161 4.34 -6.56 2.32
CA GLU A 161 3.13 -7.21 1.79
C GLU A 161 2.46 -6.33 0.70
N PRO A 162 2.99 -6.30 -0.55
CA PRO A 162 2.45 -5.46 -1.63
C PRO A 162 0.98 -5.72 -1.94
N SER A 163 0.49 -6.92 -1.63
CA SER A 163 -0.90 -7.34 -1.83
C SER A 163 -1.88 -6.67 -0.87
N TYR A 164 -1.40 -6.02 0.20
CA TYR A 164 -2.29 -5.42 1.21
C TYR A 164 -2.84 -4.06 0.78
N GLY A 165 -2.13 -3.36 -0.11
CA GLY A 165 -2.49 -2.01 -0.54
C GLY A 165 -2.06 -0.94 0.45
N SER A 166 -1.67 0.21 -0.10
CA SER A 166 -1.20 1.40 0.61
C SER A 166 -1.58 2.66 -0.18
N TRP A 167 -1.17 3.85 0.29
CA TRP A 167 -1.24 5.06 -0.52
C TRP A 167 -0.40 5.00 -1.79
N GLY A 168 0.62 4.13 -1.85
CA GLY A 168 1.38 3.83 -3.05
C GLY A 168 0.76 2.77 -3.97
N GLY A 169 -0.44 2.28 -3.67
CA GLY A 169 -1.12 1.26 -4.49
C GLY A 169 -1.01 -0.15 -3.91
N ARG A 170 -1.51 -1.11 -4.70
CA ARG A 170 -1.56 -2.55 -4.37
C ARG A 170 -1.01 -3.35 -5.54
N TYR A 171 -0.26 -4.40 -5.23
CA TYR A 171 0.46 -5.20 -6.22
C TYR A 171 0.42 -6.69 -5.87
N ILE A 172 0.36 -7.55 -6.87
CA ILE A 172 0.36 -9.01 -6.68
C ILE A 172 1.52 -9.67 -7.42
N PRO A 173 1.99 -10.85 -6.98
CA PRO A 173 3.09 -11.56 -7.64
C PRO A 173 2.81 -11.80 -9.13
N THR A 174 3.81 -11.56 -9.99
CA THR A 174 3.70 -11.85 -11.44
C THR A 174 3.96 -13.31 -11.77
N ASN A 175 4.67 -14.00 -10.89
CA ASN A 175 5.16 -15.34 -11.12
C ASN A 175 4.31 -16.31 -10.30
N VAL A 176 3.71 -17.30 -10.96
CA VAL A 176 3.00 -18.40 -10.29
C VAL A 176 3.81 -19.67 -10.50
N SER A 177 3.93 -20.49 -9.46
CA SER A 177 4.57 -21.81 -9.55
C SER A 177 3.62 -22.91 -9.06
N ASP A 178 3.98 -24.16 -9.31
CA ASP A 178 3.35 -25.35 -8.72
C ASP A 178 3.41 -25.36 -7.18
N LYS A 179 4.33 -24.58 -6.60
CA LYS A 179 4.46 -24.34 -5.15
C LYS A 179 3.60 -23.17 -4.64
N GLY A 180 2.79 -22.57 -5.52
CA GLY A 180 1.92 -21.44 -5.19
C GLY A 180 2.50 -20.07 -5.59
N LEU A 181 1.90 -19.02 -5.02
CA LEU A 181 2.32 -17.64 -5.19
C LEU A 181 3.54 -17.37 -4.30
N PRO A 182 4.66 -16.87 -4.86
CA PRO A 182 5.81 -16.51 -4.05
C PRO A 182 5.50 -15.26 -3.23
N ASN A 183 5.97 -15.23 -1.99
CA ASN A 183 5.90 -14.06 -1.10
C ASN A 183 7.02 -13.04 -1.37
N ARG A 184 7.88 -13.32 -2.36
CA ARG A 184 9.02 -12.51 -2.78
C ARG A 184 9.19 -12.62 -4.30
N GLY A 185 10.07 -11.79 -4.86
CA GLY A 185 10.23 -11.69 -6.31
C GLY A 185 9.43 -10.51 -6.85
N HIS A 186 8.89 -10.65 -8.05
CA HIS A 186 8.27 -9.51 -8.74
C HIS A 186 6.78 -9.40 -8.51
N PHE A 187 6.33 -8.17 -8.34
CA PHE A 187 4.95 -7.77 -8.17
C PHE A 187 4.56 -6.77 -9.26
N CYS A 188 3.34 -6.89 -9.77
CA CYS A 188 2.79 -6.00 -10.79
C CYS A 188 1.38 -5.55 -10.40
N ASP A 189 0.88 -4.60 -11.19
CA ASP A 189 -0.43 -3.96 -11.05
C ASP A 189 -1.54 -4.99 -10.79
N THR A 190 -2.39 -4.70 -9.81
CA THR A 190 -3.68 -5.37 -9.60
C THR A 190 -4.78 -4.31 -9.54
N THR A 191 -6.03 -4.73 -9.42
CA THR A 191 -7.18 -3.83 -9.50
C THR A 191 -7.94 -3.77 -8.19
N ASP A 192 -8.30 -2.57 -7.77
CA ASP A 192 -9.26 -2.35 -6.69
C ASP A 192 -10.60 -1.97 -7.25
N THR A 193 -11.64 -2.30 -6.50
CA THR A 193 -13.01 -1.96 -6.78
C THR A 193 -13.49 -0.89 -5.83
N VAL A 194 -13.69 0.32 -6.34
CA VAL A 194 -13.98 1.51 -5.53
C VAL A 194 -15.19 2.23 -6.10
N ILE A 195 -16.08 2.69 -5.22
CA ILE A 195 -17.19 3.58 -5.61
C ILE A 195 -16.64 5.01 -5.68
N GLY A 196 -16.74 5.62 -6.86
CA GLY A 196 -16.32 6.99 -7.11
C GLY A 196 -17.23 8.05 -6.50
N LEU A 197 -16.79 9.30 -6.54
CA LEU A 197 -17.61 10.46 -6.14
C LEU A 197 -18.90 10.59 -6.97
N ASN A 198 -18.88 10.13 -8.21
CA ASN A 198 -20.06 10.07 -9.09
C ASN A 198 -21.01 8.89 -8.77
N GLY A 199 -20.72 8.08 -7.74
CA GLY A 199 -21.48 6.89 -7.37
C GLY A 199 -21.28 5.66 -8.26
N GLN A 200 -20.40 5.73 -9.27
CA GLN A 200 -20.11 4.61 -10.15
C GLN A 200 -19.03 3.70 -9.57
N LYS A 201 -19.08 2.41 -9.92
CA LYS A 201 -18.10 1.40 -9.54
C LYS A 201 -16.94 1.41 -10.54
N PHE A 202 -15.72 1.61 -10.06
CA PHE A 202 -14.48 1.53 -10.83
C PHE A 202 -13.68 0.32 -10.39
N SER A 203 -13.27 -0.53 -11.32
CA SER A 203 -12.42 -1.70 -11.08
C SER A 203 -11.13 -1.59 -11.87
N THR A 204 -10.17 -0.80 -11.38
CA THR A 204 -8.96 -0.43 -12.13
C THR A 204 -7.70 -0.49 -11.26
N SER A 205 -6.53 -0.50 -11.89
CA SER A 205 -5.26 -0.42 -11.17
C SER A 205 -5.02 0.93 -10.53
N LYS A 206 -5.52 2.01 -11.13
CA LYS A 206 -5.38 3.38 -10.61
C LYS A 206 -6.21 3.58 -9.35
N ALA A 207 -7.34 2.88 -9.22
CA ALA A 207 -8.19 2.89 -8.04
C ALA A 207 -7.47 2.41 -6.77
N THR A 208 -6.39 1.63 -6.91
CA THR A 208 -5.55 1.23 -5.77
C THR A 208 -4.83 2.42 -5.12
N ILE A 209 -4.64 3.53 -5.86
CA ILE A 209 -4.01 4.77 -5.38
C ILE A 209 -5.06 5.86 -5.16
N TRP A 210 -5.86 6.20 -6.18
CA TRP A 210 -6.66 7.43 -6.14
C TRP A 210 -7.75 7.41 -5.07
N ARG A 211 -8.15 6.22 -4.61
CA ARG A 211 -9.08 6.05 -3.48
C ARG A 211 -8.58 6.72 -2.18
N TRP A 212 -7.27 6.97 -2.09
CA TRP A 212 -6.63 7.62 -0.94
C TRP A 212 -6.27 9.09 -1.18
N ARG A 213 -6.58 9.65 -2.36
CA ARG A 213 -6.08 10.96 -2.80
C ARG A 213 -6.36 12.09 -1.85
N ASN A 214 -7.56 12.13 -1.30
CA ASN A 214 -7.92 13.20 -0.40
C ASN A 214 -7.12 13.17 0.91
N ALA A 215 -6.76 11.99 1.40
CA ALA A 215 -5.97 11.82 2.61
C ALA A 215 -4.52 12.20 2.39
N PHE A 216 -3.85 11.66 1.35
CA PHE A 216 -2.44 11.99 1.11
C PHE A 216 -2.22 13.45 0.66
N GLN A 217 -3.18 14.06 -0.04
CA GLN A 217 -3.08 15.49 -0.38
C GLN A 217 -3.26 16.39 0.86
N ASN A 218 -4.14 16.02 1.79
CA ASN A 218 -4.27 16.74 3.05
C ASN A 218 -3.02 16.59 3.92
N ASP A 219 -2.48 15.37 4.02
CA ASP A 219 -1.22 15.10 4.73
C ASP A 219 -0.07 15.95 4.16
N PHE A 220 0.05 16.02 2.83
CA PHE A 220 1.07 16.85 2.22
C PHE A 220 0.89 18.35 2.51
N ALA A 221 -0.34 18.86 2.36
CA ALA A 221 -0.65 20.26 2.66
C ALA A 221 -0.37 20.63 4.12
N ALA A 222 -0.73 19.77 5.08
CA ALA A 222 -0.42 19.99 6.50
C ALA A 222 1.09 19.97 6.75
N ARG A 223 1.82 19.02 6.17
CA ARG A 223 3.28 18.95 6.31
C ARG A 223 3.99 20.16 5.72
N ILE A 224 3.45 20.78 4.66
CA ILE A 224 3.96 22.06 4.16
C ILE A 224 3.77 23.15 5.23
N GLN A 225 2.62 23.22 5.91
CA GLN A 225 2.41 24.16 7.01
C GLN A 225 3.41 23.95 8.17
N TRP A 226 3.77 22.71 8.49
CA TRP A 226 4.79 22.40 9.51
C TRP A 226 6.15 23.03 9.19
N THR A 227 6.45 23.28 7.91
CA THR A 227 7.70 23.93 7.51
C THR A 227 7.66 25.45 7.65
N LEU A 228 6.48 26.04 7.84
CA LEU A 228 6.29 27.49 7.94
C LEU A 228 6.33 27.99 9.37
N THR A 229 6.18 27.10 10.35
CA THR A 229 6.18 27.45 11.77
C THR A 229 6.72 26.32 12.63
N SER A 230 7.39 26.68 13.72
CA SER A 230 7.82 25.73 14.77
C SER A 230 6.80 25.58 15.90
N ASP A 231 5.68 26.31 15.82
CA ASP A 231 4.64 26.31 16.84
C ASP A 231 3.65 25.19 16.55
N PHE A 232 3.73 24.11 17.32
CA PHE A 232 2.85 22.94 17.22
C PHE A 232 1.37 23.34 17.18
N SER A 233 0.96 24.29 18.03
CA SER A 233 -0.45 24.70 18.16
C SER A 233 -1.04 25.41 16.94
N LYS A 234 -0.21 25.75 15.93
CA LYS A 234 -0.64 26.48 14.73
C LYS A 234 -0.88 25.59 13.52
N VAL A 235 -0.62 24.30 13.64
CA VAL A 235 -0.73 23.35 12.53
C VAL A 235 -1.39 22.06 13.00
N ASN A 236 -2.12 21.41 12.11
CA ASN A 236 -2.82 20.16 12.41
C ASN A 236 -1.88 18.94 12.37
N HIS A 237 -2.17 17.91 13.17
CA HIS A 237 -1.44 16.65 13.26
C HIS A 237 -2.36 15.44 13.14
N PRO A 238 -1.90 14.33 12.55
CA PRO A 238 -2.77 13.19 12.29
C PRO A 238 -3.21 12.50 13.61
N PRO A 239 -4.45 11.98 13.68
CA PRO A 239 -4.93 11.20 14.81
C PRO A 239 -4.05 10.00 15.15
N VAL A 240 -4.03 9.62 16.42
CA VAL A 240 -3.31 8.44 16.92
C VAL A 240 -4.29 7.32 17.20
N VAL A 241 -4.32 6.31 16.32
CA VAL A 241 -5.30 5.21 16.37
C VAL A 241 -4.89 4.12 17.36
N VAL A 242 -5.75 3.91 18.35
CA VAL A 242 -5.61 2.85 19.36
C VAL A 242 -6.71 1.82 19.13
N VAL A 243 -6.37 0.53 19.08
CA VAL A 243 -7.34 -0.56 18.91
C VAL A 243 -7.12 -1.59 20.01
N ASN A 244 -8.12 -1.81 20.86
CA ASN A 244 -8.08 -2.69 22.02
C ASN A 244 -6.86 -2.44 22.93
N GLY A 245 -6.50 -1.17 23.12
CA GLY A 245 -5.31 -0.74 23.87
C GLY A 245 -3.97 -0.89 23.14
N ASP A 246 -3.95 -1.46 21.93
CA ASP A 246 -2.75 -1.50 21.09
C ASP A 246 -2.59 -0.17 20.35
N ILE A 247 -1.40 0.43 20.43
CA ILE A 247 -1.03 1.71 19.80
C ILE A 247 0.06 1.51 18.74
N GLY A 248 -0.06 2.20 17.62
CA GLY A 248 0.93 2.20 16.54
C GLY A 248 0.35 1.99 15.14
N TYR A 249 1.22 1.72 14.17
CA TYR A 249 0.84 1.58 12.76
C TYR A 249 0.81 0.13 12.27
N LYS A 250 1.29 -0.81 13.08
CA LYS A 250 1.31 -2.22 12.70
C LYS A 250 -0.13 -2.76 12.65
N PRO A 251 -0.41 -3.72 11.74
CA PRO A 251 -1.72 -4.36 11.73
C PRO A 251 -2.02 -5.05 13.06
N TYR A 252 -3.27 -4.95 13.49
CA TYR A 252 -3.77 -5.66 14.67
C TYR A 252 -4.27 -7.05 14.24
N TYR A 253 -3.62 -8.13 14.68
CA TYR A 253 -3.91 -9.50 14.24
C TYR A 253 -4.81 -10.24 15.24
N LEU A 254 -5.82 -10.93 14.73
CA LEU A 254 -6.77 -11.73 15.49
C LEU A 254 -7.02 -13.08 14.83
N GLU A 255 -6.93 -14.16 15.60
CA GLU A 255 -7.52 -15.45 15.22
C GLU A 255 -8.86 -15.62 15.92
N VAL A 256 -9.90 -15.94 15.17
CA VAL A 256 -11.26 -16.01 15.69
C VAL A 256 -11.98 -17.23 15.13
N ASP A 257 -12.89 -17.81 15.91
CA ASP A 257 -13.69 -18.92 15.44
C ASP A 257 -14.63 -18.44 14.32
N ALA A 258 -14.67 -19.16 13.21
CA ALA A 258 -15.61 -18.83 12.14
C ALA A 258 -17.06 -18.94 12.63
N GLY A 259 -17.90 -17.94 12.30
CA GLY A 259 -19.26 -17.81 12.85
C GLY A 259 -19.34 -17.05 14.18
N SER A 260 -18.22 -16.59 14.74
CA SER A 260 -18.21 -15.78 15.96
C SER A 260 -18.44 -14.29 15.71
N THR A 261 -18.82 -13.59 16.78
CA THR A 261 -18.85 -12.13 16.83
C THR A 261 -17.73 -11.66 17.76
N ILE A 262 -16.99 -10.65 17.32
CA ILE A 262 -15.96 -9.98 18.12
C ILE A 262 -16.26 -8.50 18.26
N THR A 263 -15.90 -7.89 19.39
CA THR A 263 -15.95 -6.44 19.55
C THR A 263 -14.55 -5.87 19.36
N ILE A 264 -14.43 -4.82 18.55
CA ILE A 264 -13.22 -4.02 18.39
C ILE A 264 -13.48 -2.64 18.98
N ASP A 265 -12.61 -2.23 19.91
CA ASP A 265 -12.73 -0.99 20.67
C ASP A 265 -11.59 -0.03 20.29
N ALA A 266 -11.93 1.10 19.67
CA ALA A 266 -11.01 2.17 19.33
C ALA A 266 -11.23 3.45 20.14
N SER A 267 -11.95 3.37 21.28
CA SER A 267 -12.32 4.55 22.09
C SER A 267 -11.15 5.27 22.78
N GLU A 268 -9.97 4.64 22.83
CA GLU A 268 -8.72 5.28 23.31
C GLU A 268 -7.99 6.06 22.19
N THR A 269 -8.50 6.03 20.96
CA THR A 269 -7.98 6.86 19.86
C THR A 269 -8.14 8.34 20.20
N TYR A 270 -7.11 9.13 19.94
CA TYR A 270 -7.10 10.55 20.27
C TYR A 270 -6.48 11.38 19.16
N ASP A 271 -6.84 12.66 19.18
CA ASP A 271 -6.25 13.69 18.35
C ASP A 271 -5.22 14.49 19.17
N PRO A 272 -3.97 14.66 18.70
CA PRO A 272 -2.95 15.42 19.43
C PRO A 272 -3.29 16.90 19.63
N ASP A 273 -4.12 17.47 18.75
CA ASP A 273 -4.54 18.87 18.75
C ASP A 273 -5.88 19.08 19.49
N GLY A 274 -6.54 17.98 19.86
CA GLY A 274 -7.82 17.98 20.58
C GLY A 274 -9.05 18.08 19.68
N ASP A 275 -8.87 17.85 18.38
CA ASP A 275 -9.95 17.88 17.40
C ASP A 275 -10.93 16.70 17.56
N LYS A 276 -12.15 16.90 17.07
CA LYS A 276 -13.16 15.83 17.01
C LYS A 276 -12.76 14.80 15.97
N LEU A 277 -12.98 13.53 16.31
CA LEU A 277 -12.66 12.41 15.43
C LEU A 277 -13.91 11.83 14.76
N SER A 278 -13.74 11.38 13.53
CA SER A 278 -14.71 10.60 12.76
C SER A 278 -14.13 9.22 12.49
N PHE A 279 -14.91 8.17 12.77
CA PHE A 279 -14.52 6.78 12.61
C PHE A 279 -15.29 6.12 11.46
N LYS A 280 -14.57 5.42 10.59
CA LYS A 280 -15.14 4.66 9.49
C LYS A 280 -14.53 3.27 9.43
N TRP A 281 -15.40 2.27 9.50
CA TRP A 281 -15.04 0.86 9.41
C TRP A 281 -15.45 0.30 8.05
N PHE A 282 -14.54 -0.35 7.36
CA PHE A 282 -14.88 -1.05 6.12
C PHE A 282 -14.00 -2.26 5.88
N GLN A 283 -14.57 -3.30 5.28
CA GLN A 283 -13.81 -4.47 4.83
C GLN A 283 -13.07 -4.12 3.53
N TYR A 284 -11.75 -4.26 3.53
CA TYR A 284 -10.92 -4.13 2.33
C TYR A 284 -10.76 -5.53 1.73
N ARG A 285 -11.66 -5.88 0.81
CA ARG A 285 -11.84 -7.27 0.35
C ARG A 285 -10.70 -7.74 -0.54
N GLU A 286 -10.20 -6.88 -1.41
CA GLU A 286 -9.29 -7.24 -2.49
C GLU A 286 -7.96 -7.86 -1.99
N PRO A 287 -7.34 -7.36 -0.89
CA PRO A 287 -6.22 -8.05 -0.23
C PRO A 287 -6.51 -9.48 0.25
N SER A 288 -7.77 -9.79 0.56
CA SER A 288 -8.17 -11.11 1.08
C SER A 288 -8.37 -12.14 -0.03
N SER A 289 -8.52 -11.69 -1.28
CA SER A 289 -8.92 -12.59 -2.38
C SER A 289 -7.73 -13.29 -3.02
N THR A 290 -7.97 -14.53 -3.42
CA THR A 290 -7.04 -15.41 -4.13
C THR A 290 -7.44 -15.64 -5.59
N GLN A 291 -8.57 -15.06 -6.02
CA GLN A 291 -9.18 -15.29 -7.34
C GLN A 291 -9.67 -13.99 -7.98
N THR A 292 -9.93 -13.99 -9.29
CA THR A 292 -10.40 -12.81 -10.03
C THR A 292 -11.75 -12.27 -9.53
N PHE A 293 -12.63 -13.12 -9.01
CA PHE A 293 -13.96 -12.73 -8.53
C PHE A 293 -13.99 -12.61 -7.01
N HIS A 294 -13.57 -11.44 -6.50
CA HIS A 294 -13.45 -11.17 -5.07
C HIS A 294 -14.78 -11.36 -4.31
N ASP A 295 -15.90 -10.95 -4.90
CA ASP A 295 -17.23 -10.99 -4.26
C ASP A 295 -17.67 -12.43 -3.94
N SER A 296 -17.25 -13.41 -4.74
CA SER A 296 -17.52 -14.82 -4.50
C SER A 296 -16.50 -15.52 -3.62
N ASP A 297 -15.26 -15.03 -3.58
CA ASP A 297 -14.13 -15.70 -2.91
C ASP A 297 -13.97 -15.27 -1.45
N VAL A 298 -14.23 -14.00 -1.15
CA VAL A 298 -14.04 -13.41 0.18
C VAL A 298 -15.38 -13.32 0.90
N SER A 299 -15.50 -13.92 2.08
CA SER A 299 -16.70 -13.80 2.90
C SER A 299 -16.85 -12.39 3.48
N ASP A 300 -18.09 -11.92 3.59
CA ASP A 300 -18.41 -10.62 4.20
C ASP A 300 -18.06 -10.62 5.70
N LEU A 301 -17.47 -9.51 6.15
CA LEU A 301 -17.51 -9.10 7.54
C LEU A 301 -18.74 -8.21 7.73
N GLU A 302 -19.70 -8.64 8.53
CA GLU A 302 -20.77 -7.72 8.95
C GLU A 302 -20.22 -6.82 10.06
N VAL A 303 -20.34 -5.51 9.86
CA VAL A 303 -19.77 -4.50 10.75
C VAL A 303 -20.91 -3.69 11.36
N ASN A 304 -21.16 -3.92 12.64
CA ASN A 304 -22.21 -3.27 13.42
C ASN A 304 -21.57 -2.27 14.39
N VAL A 305 -21.60 -0.98 14.04
CA VAL A 305 -21.11 0.09 14.91
C VAL A 305 -21.99 0.17 16.15
N LEU A 306 -21.39 0.12 17.34
CA LEU A 306 -22.12 0.08 18.61
C LEU A 306 -22.78 1.43 18.91
N GLU A 307 -24.07 1.41 19.24
CA GLU A 307 -24.81 2.61 19.63
C GLU A 307 -24.17 3.29 20.85
N GLY A 308 -24.13 4.62 20.83
CA GLY A 308 -23.55 5.43 21.92
C GLY A 308 -22.02 5.45 21.97
N SER A 309 -21.33 4.77 21.03
CA SER A 309 -19.86 4.71 20.99
C SER A 309 -19.20 5.79 20.12
N ASP A 310 -19.92 6.80 19.62
CA ASP A 310 -19.46 7.80 18.63
C ASP A 310 -18.88 7.26 17.30
N GLY A 311 -18.94 5.94 17.09
CA GLY A 311 -18.30 5.27 15.97
C GLY A 311 -17.00 4.57 16.35
N SER A 312 -16.43 4.84 17.53
CA SER A 312 -15.18 4.25 17.98
C SER A 312 -15.25 2.77 18.33
N LYS A 313 -16.43 2.15 18.47
CA LYS A 313 -16.56 0.70 18.73
C LYS A 313 -17.45 0.00 17.71
N ALA A 314 -17.04 -1.19 17.28
CA ALA A 314 -17.80 -2.00 16.34
C ALA A 314 -17.80 -3.49 16.73
N GLU A 315 -18.96 -4.14 16.59
CA GLU A 315 -19.09 -5.59 16.55
C GLU A 315 -18.87 -6.08 15.12
N ILE A 316 -17.96 -7.04 14.98
CA ILE A 316 -17.62 -7.67 13.71
C ILE A 316 -18.10 -9.11 13.76
N ILE A 317 -19.03 -9.46 12.87
CA ILE A 317 -19.54 -10.82 12.74
C ILE A 317 -18.81 -11.52 11.61
N VAL A 318 -18.11 -12.61 11.94
CA VAL A 318 -17.37 -13.41 10.98
C VAL A 318 -18.27 -14.50 10.43
N ALA A 319 -18.32 -14.62 9.10
CA ALA A 319 -19.14 -15.63 8.45
C ALA A 319 -18.81 -17.07 8.94
N PRO A 320 -19.78 -17.98 8.94
CA PRO A 320 -19.60 -19.35 9.41
C PRO A 320 -18.59 -20.13 8.54
N PRO A 321 -18.06 -21.27 9.03
CA PRO A 321 -16.99 -22.02 8.38
C PRO A 321 -17.26 -22.36 6.90
N GLU A 322 -18.51 -22.64 6.55
CA GLU A 322 -18.92 -23.00 5.18
C GLU A 322 -18.76 -21.85 4.17
N LYS A 323 -18.54 -20.62 4.65
CA LYS A 323 -18.32 -19.42 3.83
C LYS A 323 -16.94 -18.82 4.03
N SER A 324 -16.46 -18.72 5.27
CA SER A 324 -15.18 -18.06 5.58
C SER A 324 -13.97 -19.01 5.51
N CYS A 325 -14.21 -20.32 5.59
CA CYS A 325 -13.17 -21.35 5.66
C CYS A 325 -13.33 -22.39 4.55
N VAL A 326 -13.52 -21.92 3.31
CA VAL A 326 -13.70 -22.79 2.14
C VAL A 326 -12.98 -22.19 0.93
N VAL A 327 -12.38 -23.05 0.11
CA VAL A 327 -12.01 -22.69 -1.27
C VAL A 327 -13.27 -22.85 -2.12
N VAL A 328 -13.91 -21.74 -2.49
CA VAL A 328 -15.25 -21.76 -3.10
C VAL A 328 -15.32 -22.59 -4.38
N ARG A 329 -14.29 -22.51 -5.22
CA ARG A 329 -14.22 -23.23 -6.50
C ARG A 329 -14.09 -24.75 -6.31
N ASP A 330 -13.25 -25.17 -5.38
CA ASP A 330 -12.92 -26.57 -5.15
C ASP A 330 -13.76 -27.20 -4.04
N GLN A 331 -14.68 -26.42 -3.46
CA GLN A 331 -15.52 -26.76 -2.31
C GLN A 331 -14.74 -27.40 -1.15
N THR A 332 -13.46 -27.06 -1.02
CA THR A 332 -12.56 -27.68 -0.05
C THR A 332 -12.59 -26.89 1.25
N SER A 333 -12.92 -27.56 2.36
CA SER A 333 -12.87 -26.92 3.67
C SER A 333 -11.43 -26.66 4.11
N LEU A 334 -11.20 -25.47 4.65
CA LEU A 334 -9.92 -25.05 5.20
C LEU A 334 -10.00 -25.02 6.72
N GLN A 335 -8.92 -25.42 7.38
CA GLN A 335 -8.78 -25.21 8.83
C GLN A 335 -8.62 -23.72 9.16
N ARG A 336 -7.90 -23.00 8.30
CA ARG A 336 -7.70 -21.54 8.38
C ARG A 336 -8.31 -20.93 7.12
N GLY A 337 -9.31 -20.08 7.30
CA GLY A 337 -9.95 -19.36 6.20
C GLY A 337 -9.03 -18.38 5.50
N LEU A 338 -9.56 -17.65 4.53
CA LEU A 338 -8.85 -16.51 3.95
C LEU A 338 -8.61 -15.45 5.03
N LEU A 339 -7.46 -14.78 4.98
CA LEU A 339 -7.16 -13.69 5.89
C LEU A 339 -8.01 -12.47 5.51
N LEU A 340 -8.94 -12.08 6.38
CA LEU A 340 -9.87 -10.99 6.12
C LEU A 340 -9.26 -9.67 6.60
N HIS A 341 -9.35 -8.64 5.77
CA HIS A 341 -8.83 -7.31 6.09
C HIS A 341 -9.97 -6.34 6.42
N LEU A 342 -9.99 -5.85 7.65
CA LEU A 342 -10.84 -4.75 8.10
C LEU A 342 -9.97 -3.49 8.26
N ILE A 343 -10.44 -2.35 7.78
CA ILE A 343 -9.76 -1.06 7.93
C ILE A 343 -10.61 -0.16 8.83
N LEU A 344 -9.97 0.36 9.87
CA LEU A 344 -10.43 1.52 10.60
C LEU A 344 -9.76 2.75 9.98
N GLU A 345 -10.55 3.68 9.47
CA GLU A 345 -10.13 5.01 9.00
C GLU A 345 -10.61 6.04 10.02
N VAL A 346 -9.68 6.83 10.56
CA VAL A 346 -9.96 7.88 11.55
C VAL A 346 -9.51 9.21 10.99
N THR A 347 -10.42 10.18 10.92
CA THR A 347 -10.13 11.52 10.41
C THR A 347 -10.48 12.57 11.46
N ASP A 348 -9.58 13.52 11.68
CA ASP A 348 -9.83 14.66 12.57
C ASP A 348 -10.74 15.72 11.92
N ALA A 349 -11.08 16.75 12.71
CA ALA A 349 -11.81 17.94 12.27
C ALA A 349 -10.90 19.15 12.04
N GLY A 350 -9.58 18.94 12.01
CA GLY A 350 -8.58 19.97 11.82
C GLY A 350 -8.54 20.48 10.38
N THR A 351 -7.63 21.42 10.09
CA THR A 351 -7.54 22.08 8.77
C THR A 351 -6.10 22.06 8.23
N PRO A 352 -5.83 21.35 7.11
CA PRO A 352 -6.74 20.40 6.45
C PRO A 352 -6.99 19.17 7.35
N PRO A 353 -8.11 18.44 7.17
CA PRO A 353 -8.39 17.28 8.00
C PRO A 353 -7.42 16.15 7.68
N LEU A 354 -6.80 15.56 8.71
CA LEU A 354 -5.82 14.48 8.55
C LEU A 354 -6.41 13.13 8.92
N THR A 355 -5.95 12.10 8.19
CA THR A 355 -6.48 10.75 8.29
C THR A 355 -5.37 9.77 8.66
N SER A 356 -5.63 9.00 9.71
CA SER A 356 -4.84 7.85 10.12
C SER A 356 -5.67 6.57 9.99
N TYR A 357 -5.00 5.44 9.89
CA TYR A 357 -5.65 4.15 9.72
C TYR A 357 -5.20 3.15 10.78
N ARG A 358 -6.00 2.10 10.94
CA ARG A 358 -5.53 0.83 11.49
C ARG A 358 -6.07 -0.32 10.63
N ARG A 359 -5.16 -1.17 10.13
CA ARG A 359 -5.52 -2.45 9.53
C ARG A 359 -5.71 -3.50 10.62
N ILE A 360 -6.87 -4.15 10.64
CA ILE A 360 -7.16 -5.31 11.48
C ILE A 360 -7.20 -6.55 10.59
N LEU A 361 -6.35 -7.52 10.90
CA LEU A 361 -6.23 -8.79 10.19
C LEU A 361 -6.99 -9.85 10.97
N ILE A 362 -8.09 -10.36 10.41
CA ILE A 362 -8.97 -11.33 11.05
C ILE A 362 -8.78 -12.66 10.33
N GLN A 363 -8.24 -13.65 11.02
CA GLN A 363 -8.06 -15.01 10.54
C GLN A 363 -9.20 -15.89 11.07
N PRO A 364 -10.18 -16.28 10.23
CA PRO A 364 -11.21 -17.23 10.62
C PRO A 364 -10.61 -18.62 10.80
N ILE A 365 -10.99 -19.30 11.88
CA ILE A 365 -10.55 -20.66 12.22
C ILE A 365 -11.74 -21.61 12.23
N ASN A 366 -11.64 -22.68 11.46
CA ASN A 366 -12.59 -23.80 11.47
C ASN A 366 -12.06 -24.91 12.37
N ARG A 367 -12.21 -24.76 13.70
CA ARG A 367 -11.69 -25.75 14.67
C ARG A 367 -12.34 -27.14 14.55
N GLN A 368 -13.52 -27.21 13.93
CA GLN A 368 -14.33 -28.42 13.87
C GLN A 368 -14.32 -29.07 12.47
N CYS A 369 -13.55 -28.53 11.51
CA CYS A 369 -13.54 -28.96 10.11
C CYS A 369 -14.95 -29.13 9.51
N LYS A 370 -15.88 -28.22 9.84
CA LYS A 370 -17.24 -28.21 9.31
C LYS A 370 -17.27 -27.47 7.96
N GLY A 371 -17.93 -28.04 6.95
CA GLY A 371 -17.95 -27.51 5.58
C GLY A 371 -17.50 -28.54 4.52
N ALA A 372 -17.94 -28.37 3.27
CA ALA A 372 -18.30 -29.42 2.31
C ALA A 372 -17.26 -30.54 1.98
N GLY A 373 -17.75 -31.78 2.00
CA GLY A 373 -17.59 -32.81 0.95
C GLY A 373 -16.22 -33.39 0.61
N THR A 374 -15.83 -34.46 1.32
CA THR A 374 -14.74 -35.43 0.99
C THR A 374 -13.34 -34.84 0.78
N VAL A 375 -12.50 -35.01 1.81
CA VAL A 375 -11.04 -35.11 1.66
C VAL A 375 -10.74 -36.21 0.64
N ARG A 376 -10.07 -35.87 -0.46
CA ARG A 376 -9.35 -36.83 -1.30
C ARG A 376 -7.86 -36.58 -1.19
#